data_AF-A0A3D5E2L2-F1
#
_entry.id   AF-A0A3D5E2L2-F1
#
_cell.length_a   1.000
_cell.length_b   1.000
_cell.length_c   1.000
_cell.angle_alpha   90.00
_cell.angle_beta   90.00
_cell.angle_gamma   90.00
#
_symmetry.space_group_name_H-M   'P 1'
#
loop_
_entity.id
_entity.type
_entity.pdbx_description
1 polymer ?
#
loop_
_entity_poly.entity_id
_entity_poly.type
_entity_poly.pdbx_seq_one_letter_code
_entity_poly.pdbx_strand_id
1 'polypeptide(L)'
;TAALGGLALGLTLLVRVDGASDVLPLIPYCGLLLAGRRRQAVPLIAGLAVGGLYGSIDGLLLSRPYLASIKSSLLPLAVVSGLVVVATAVAVVVLWRRGLPQVRGRWLPDATAALAVAVVTGFAVRPYLQTVRTPAGRGFIARYQRIEHLPIDPGRQYYEMSLHWVFWYLGVPAVLLATLGAALLARRCLRGSMPSWTLPLMAFAWTIVTTLYRPAILPDHPWASRRLVPAVLPGFILLAVWACGWLTGWLREHGYDRVIRAGFVSGCAAVLLVPAAMTTLGLSVTHGGPPGVRAAANGLAFRRTYSGEVAAVGRLCAAIPRNASAVIVDRETSHLTQDIRGMCGVPVADMNPRRPALVAQVVRGIEAAGRTPVILSGSRAHLLPYGAPTREIMWLRSTEDPHSLMAPPARPWPLRMNVWMSEPGR
;
A
#
# COMPACT_ATOMS: atom_id res chain seq x y z
N THR A 1 28.94 8.72 -5.50
CA THR A 1 27.48 8.99 -5.41
C THR A 1 26.66 8.03 -6.26
N ALA A 2 26.95 7.83 -7.56
CA ALA A 2 26.18 6.91 -8.42
C ALA A 2 26.10 5.46 -7.89
N ALA A 3 27.20 4.92 -7.36
CA ALA A 3 27.20 3.58 -6.73
C ALA A 3 26.29 3.51 -5.50
N LEU A 4 26.34 4.50 -4.62
CA LEU A 4 25.46 4.58 -3.45
C LEU A 4 24.00 4.75 -3.84
N GLY A 5 23.71 5.52 -4.89
CA GLY A 5 22.36 5.65 -5.44
C GLY A 5 21.83 4.33 -6.00
N GLY A 6 22.68 3.61 -6.74
CA GLY A 6 22.35 2.27 -7.24
C GLY A 6 22.10 1.28 -6.10
N LEU A 7 22.98 1.29 -5.10
CA LEU A 7 22.85 0.45 -3.91
C LEU A 7 21.56 0.71 -3.15
N ALA A 8 21.25 1.99 -2.88
CA ALA A 8 20.02 2.37 -2.19
C ALA A 8 18.77 1.92 -2.95
N LEU A 9 18.77 2.06 -4.28
CA LEU A 9 17.68 1.59 -5.13
C LEU A 9 17.59 0.06 -5.14
N GLY A 10 18.72 -0.66 -5.22
CA GLY A 10 18.73 -2.13 -5.16
C GLY A 10 18.27 -2.69 -3.81
N LEU A 11 18.63 -2.03 -2.72
CA LEU A 11 18.20 -2.40 -1.36
C LEU A 11 16.69 -2.22 -1.12
N THR A 12 15.96 -1.56 -2.02
CA THR A 12 14.48 -1.53 -1.93
C THR A 12 13.88 -2.94 -1.97
N LEU A 13 14.53 -3.88 -2.67
CA LEU A 13 14.14 -5.28 -2.74
C LEU A 13 14.22 -5.98 -1.37
N LEU A 14 15.18 -5.58 -0.52
CA LEU A 14 15.33 -6.11 0.83
C LEU A 14 14.15 -5.71 1.72
N VAL A 15 13.68 -4.47 1.59
CA VAL A 15 12.58 -3.95 2.41
C VAL A 15 11.22 -4.44 1.89
N ARG A 16 11.08 -4.57 0.56
CA ARG A 16 9.82 -4.92 -0.09
C ARG A 16 10.05 -5.78 -1.33
N VAL A 17 9.31 -6.89 -1.43
CA VAL A 17 9.34 -7.74 -2.62
C VAL A 17 8.89 -7.01 -3.89
N ASP A 18 7.96 -6.05 -3.76
CA ASP A 18 7.52 -5.20 -4.88
C ASP A 18 8.62 -4.24 -5.37
N GLY A 19 9.67 -4.04 -4.58
CA GLY A 19 10.83 -3.23 -4.96
C GLY A 19 11.47 -3.70 -6.26
N ALA A 20 11.38 -4.99 -6.59
CA ALA A 20 11.80 -5.53 -7.89
C ALA A 20 11.06 -4.88 -9.07
N SER A 21 9.76 -4.60 -8.90
CA SER A 21 8.98 -3.88 -9.90
C SER A 21 9.36 -2.40 -9.91
N ASP A 22 9.52 -1.77 -8.75
CA ASP A 22 9.82 -0.33 -8.65
C ASP A 22 11.17 0.05 -9.28
N VAL A 23 12.17 -0.85 -9.25
CA VAL A 23 13.49 -0.61 -9.87
C VAL A 23 13.54 -0.92 -11.37
N LEU A 24 12.50 -1.50 -11.95
CA LEU A 24 12.49 -1.92 -13.35
C LEU A 24 12.83 -0.79 -14.35
N PRO A 25 12.37 0.47 -14.16
CA PRO A 25 12.75 1.60 -15.04
C PRO A 25 14.23 1.99 -14.97
N LEU A 26 14.96 1.59 -13.92
CA LEU A 26 16.40 1.83 -13.86
C LEU A 26 17.16 1.04 -14.91
N ILE A 27 16.66 -0.13 -15.32
CA ILE A 27 17.32 -0.96 -16.32
C ILE A 27 17.48 -0.20 -17.65
N PRO A 28 16.40 0.29 -18.31
CA PRO A 28 16.53 1.09 -19.52
C PRO A 28 17.26 2.41 -19.28
N TYR A 29 17.15 3.04 -18.10
CA TYR A 29 17.91 4.25 -17.77
C TYR A 29 19.43 4.00 -17.72
N CYS A 30 19.86 2.90 -17.09
CA CYS A 30 21.25 2.44 -17.12
C CYS A 30 21.70 2.17 -18.57
N GLY A 31 20.83 1.60 -19.40
CA GLY A 31 21.08 1.45 -20.84
C GLY A 31 21.32 2.80 -21.55
N LEU A 32 20.49 3.81 -21.27
CA LEU A 32 20.68 5.16 -21.81
C LEU A 32 22.02 5.77 -21.36
N LEU A 33 22.42 5.58 -20.10
CA LEU A 33 23.71 6.05 -19.60
C LEU A 33 24.89 5.32 -20.26
N LEU A 34 24.80 4.01 -20.46
CA LEU A 34 25.81 3.21 -21.16
C LEU A 34 25.94 3.64 -22.63
N ALA A 35 24.83 3.73 -23.37
CA ALA A 35 24.83 4.16 -24.77
C ALA A 35 25.35 5.60 -24.92
N GLY A 36 25.05 6.48 -23.95
CA GLY A 36 25.59 7.84 -23.85
C GLY A 36 27.01 7.92 -23.29
N ARG A 37 27.69 6.79 -23.07
CA ARG A 37 29.06 6.67 -22.52
C ARG A 37 29.30 7.49 -21.25
N ARG A 38 28.28 7.55 -20.38
CA ARG A 38 28.35 8.30 -19.12
C ARG A 38 29.10 7.49 -18.08
N ARG A 39 30.14 8.08 -17.47
CA ARG A 39 30.96 7.46 -16.40
C ARG A 39 30.15 6.98 -15.19
N GLN A 40 28.95 7.51 -14.99
CA GLN A 40 28.05 7.15 -13.90
C GLN A 40 27.35 5.79 -14.09
N ALA A 41 27.32 5.24 -15.31
CA ALA A 41 26.58 4.03 -15.63
C ALA A 41 27.09 2.80 -14.85
N VAL A 42 28.38 2.51 -14.96
CA VAL A 42 29.02 1.35 -14.31
C VAL A 42 28.85 1.37 -12.79
N PRO A 43 29.18 2.46 -12.05
CA PRO A 43 28.99 2.47 -10.61
C PRO A 43 27.52 2.33 -10.22
N LEU A 44 26.57 2.94 -10.96
CA LEU A 44 25.14 2.80 -10.70
C LEU A 44 24.67 1.34 -10.85
N ILE A 45 25.06 0.68 -11.94
CA ILE A 45 24.74 -0.73 -12.20
C ILE A 45 25.36 -1.64 -11.13
N ALA A 46 26.63 -1.41 -10.77
CA ALA A 46 27.30 -2.19 -9.74
C ALA A 46 26.58 -2.06 -8.38
N GLY A 47 26.23 -0.84 -7.97
CA GLY A 47 25.46 -0.62 -6.75
C GLY A 47 24.10 -1.32 -6.78
N LEU A 48 23.36 -1.18 -7.89
CA LEU A 48 22.06 -1.82 -8.08
C LEU A 48 22.14 -3.34 -7.99
N ALA A 49 23.16 -3.94 -8.63
CA ALA A 49 23.40 -5.37 -8.60
C ALA A 49 23.72 -5.86 -7.18
N VAL A 50 24.60 -5.16 -6.45
CA VAL A 50 24.93 -5.52 -5.06
C VAL A 50 23.70 -5.45 -4.15
N GLY A 51 22.93 -4.37 -4.21
CA GLY A 51 21.71 -4.23 -3.40
C GLY A 51 20.64 -5.26 -3.75
N GLY A 52 20.43 -5.52 -5.05
CA GLY A 52 19.48 -6.52 -5.53
C GLY A 52 19.89 -7.96 -5.19
N LEU A 53 21.17 -8.29 -5.28
CA LEU A 53 21.70 -9.59 -4.85
C LEU A 53 21.50 -9.79 -3.36
N TYR A 54 21.80 -8.77 -2.55
CA TYR A 54 21.60 -8.83 -1.10
C TYR A 54 20.14 -9.12 -0.74
N GLY A 55 19.18 -8.36 -1.30
CA GLY A 55 17.75 -8.59 -1.07
C GLY A 55 17.27 -9.95 -1.58
N SER A 56 17.82 -10.43 -2.70
CA SER A 56 17.49 -11.76 -3.23
C SER A 56 17.98 -12.89 -2.33
N ILE A 57 19.21 -12.77 -1.80
CA ILE A 57 19.80 -13.75 -0.89
C ILE A 57 18.98 -13.81 0.41
N ASP A 58 18.66 -12.65 0.99
CA ASP A 58 17.83 -12.55 2.20
C ASP A 58 16.47 -13.24 2.01
N GLY A 59 15.76 -12.90 0.93
CA GLY A 59 14.46 -13.51 0.61
C GLY A 59 14.55 -15.03 0.41
N LEU A 60 15.59 -15.51 -0.29
CA LEU A 60 15.79 -16.93 -0.58
C LEU A 60 16.29 -17.74 0.61
N LEU A 61 16.91 -17.13 1.62
CA LEU A 61 17.41 -17.84 2.79
C LEU A 61 16.41 -17.79 3.95
N LEU A 62 15.87 -16.61 4.25
CA LEU A 62 15.05 -16.40 5.45
C LEU A 62 13.54 -16.48 5.17
N SER A 63 13.12 -16.21 3.94
CA SER A 63 11.70 -16.00 3.60
C SER A 63 11.15 -16.98 2.54
N ARG A 64 11.75 -18.17 2.39
CA ARG A 64 11.32 -19.16 1.38
C ARG A 64 9.81 -19.49 1.40
N PRO A 65 9.17 -19.75 2.55
CA PRO A 65 7.74 -20.06 2.57
C PRO A 65 6.90 -18.89 2.06
N TYR A 66 7.31 -17.66 2.37
CA TYR A 66 6.67 -16.46 1.87
C TYR A 66 6.83 -16.33 0.35
N LEU A 67 8.06 -16.45 -0.18
CA LEU A 67 8.29 -16.40 -1.64
C LEU A 67 7.51 -17.48 -2.40
N ALA A 68 7.38 -18.68 -1.83
CA ALA A 68 6.58 -19.75 -2.40
C ALA A 68 5.09 -19.37 -2.49
N SER A 69 4.56 -18.68 -1.48
CA SER A 69 3.17 -18.23 -1.44
C SER A 69 2.82 -17.18 -2.52
N ILE A 70 3.81 -16.40 -2.98
CA ILE A 70 3.66 -15.35 -4.00
C ILE A 70 4.27 -15.70 -5.36
N LYS A 71 4.65 -16.97 -5.57
CA LYS A 71 5.33 -17.44 -6.78
C LYS A 71 4.59 -17.07 -8.08
N SER A 72 3.25 -17.11 -8.06
CA SER A 72 2.41 -16.78 -9.22
C SER A 72 2.53 -15.31 -9.67
N SER A 73 2.93 -14.41 -8.76
CA SER A 73 3.22 -13.00 -9.08
C SER A 73 4.70 -12.76 -9.39
N LEU A 74 5.60 -13.51 -8.75
CA LEU A 74 7.04 -13.37 -8.95
C LEU A 74 7.50 -13.85 -10.32
N LEU A 75 6.96 -14.96 -10.82
CA LEU A 75 7.41 -15.53 -12.10
C LEU A 75 7.13 -14.59 -13.29
N PRO A 76 5.92 -14.01 -13.45
CA PRO A 76 5.69 -13.02 -14.50
C PRO A 76 6.61 -11.79 -14.36
N LEU A 77 6.83 -11.32 -13.13
CA LEU A 77 7.71 -10.17 -12.89
C LEU A 77 9.16 -10.48 -13.30
N ALA A 78 9.67 -11.66 -12.96
CA ALA A 78 11.01 -12.09 -13.36
C ALA A 78 11.15 -12.20 -14.89
N VAL A 79 10.13 -12.73 -15.57
CA VAL A 79 10.10 -12.81 -17.04
C VAL A 79 10.12 -11.41 -17.66
N VAL A 80 9.26 -10.50 -17.20
CA VAL A 80 9.21 -9.12 -17.71
C VAL A 80 10.53 -8.39 -17.45
N SER A 81 11.10 -8.52 -16.25
CA SER A 81 12.42 -7.95 -15.93
C SER A 81 13.50 -8.51 -16.84
N GLY A 82 13.53 -9.83 -17.09
CA GLY A 82 14.48 -10.45 -18.02
C GLY A 82 14.33 -9.93 -19.44
N LEU A 83 13.10 -9.82 -19.95
CA LEU A 83 12.82 -9.24 -21.27
C LEU A 83 13.30 -7.79 -21.38
N VAL A 84 13.09 -6.98 -20.33
CA VAL A 84 13.53 -5.58 -20.29
C VAL A 84 15.06 -5.49 -20.25
N VAL A 85 15.75 -6.37 -19.52
CA VAL A 85 17.22 -6.46 -19.54
C VAL A 85 17.71 -6.78 -20.94
N VAL A 86 17.14 -7.80 -21.59
CA VAL A 86 17.54 -8.21 -22.96
C VAL A 86 17.27 -7.09 -23.96
N ALA A 87 16.08 -6.49 -23.94
CA ALA A 87 15.73 -5.39 -24.84
C ALA A 87 16.67 -4.18 -24.64
N THR A 88 16.99 -3.86 -23.38
CA THR A 88 17.92 -2.78 -23.04
C THR A 88 19.33 -3.11 -23.53
N ALA A 89 19.82 -4.34 -23.34
CA ALA A 89 21.14 -4.76 -23.81
C ALA A 89 21.24 -4.68 -25.35
N VAL A 90 20.23 -5.16 -26.07
CA VAL A 90 20.15 -5.03 -27.54
C VAL A 90 20.16 -3.56 -27.96
N ALA A 91 19.36 -2.72 -27.31
CA ALA A 91 19.33 -1.28 -27.58
C ALA A 91 20.70 -0.63 -27.34
N VAL A 92 21.38 -0.97 -26.25
CA VAL A 92 22.75 -0.49 -25.96
C VAL A 92 23.71 -0.90 -27.07
N VAL A 93 23.72 -2.17 -27.49
CA VAL A 93 24.63 -2.65 -28.56
C VAL A 93 24.38 -1.92 -29.88
N VAL A 94 23.13 -1.75 -30.28
CA VAL A 94 22.75 -1.05 -31.52
C VAL A 94 23.13 0.43 -31.45
N LEU A 95 22.84 1.10 -30.34
CA LEU A 95 23.09 2.52 -30.15
C LEU A 95 24.57 2.83 -29.85
N TRP A 96 25.36 1.86 -29.37
CA TRP A 96 26.78 2.06 -29.10
C TRP A 96 27.57 2.48 -30.34
N ARG A 97 27.16 1.94 -31.51
CA ARG A 97 27.75 2.25 -32.81
C ARG A 97 27.12 3.48 -33.47
N ARG A 98 25.82 3.71 -33.26
CA ARG A 98 25.04 4.76 -33.95
C ARG A 98 24.94 6.09 -33.18
N GLY A 99 25.27 6.08 -31.89
CA GLY A 99 25.01 7.20 -30.98
C GLY A 99 23.52 7.30 -30.60
N LEU A 100 23.23 8.11 -29.58
CA LEU A 100 21.85 8.38 -29.17
C LEU A 100 21.16 9.27 -30.22
N PRO A 101 19.98 8.88 -30.74
CA PRO A 101 19.27 9.67 -31.72
C PRO A 101 18.84 11.02 -31.13
N GLN A 102 19.08 12.11 -31.86
CA GLN A 102 18.57 13.42 -31.49
C GLN A 102 17.08 13.51 -31.83
N VAL A 103 16.24 13.80 -30.83
CA VAL A 103 14.81 14.04 -31.04
C VAL A 103 14.62 15.44 -31.63
N ARG A 104 14.68 15.55 -32.96
CA ARG A 104 14.52 16.83 -33.70
C ARG A 104 13.05 17.17 -34.01
N GLY A 105 12.19 16.15 -34.12
CA GLY A 105 10.77 16.32 -34.45
C GLY A 105 9.90 16.67 -33.23
N ARG A 106 8.76 17.35 -33.47
CA ARG A 106 7.77 17.68 -32.43
C ARG A 106 6.87 16.50 -32.07
N TRP A 107 6.68 15.56 -32.99
CA TRP A 107 5.73 14.46 -32.84
C TRP A 107 6.00 13.58 -31.62
N LEU A 108 7.23 13.06 -31.43
CA LEU A 108 7.53 12.15 -30.31
C LEU A 108 7.38 12.83 -28.93
N PRO A 109 7.92 14.05 -28.69
CA PRO A 109 7.66 14.78 -27.45
C PRO A 109 6.18 15.08 -27.21
N ASP A 110 5.43 15.45 -28.26
CA ASP A 110 4.02 15.83 -28.14
C ASP A 110 3.13 14.60 -27.93
N ALA A 111 3.44 13.48 -28.59
CA ALA A 111 2.79 12.18 -28.37
C ALA A 111 3.04 11.66 -26.95
N THR A 112 4.24 11.83 -26.40
CA THR A 112 4.54 11.43 -25.01
C THR A 112 3.80 12.28 -23.99
N ALA A 113 3.69 13.59 -24.26
CA ALA A 113 2.89 14.49 -23.44
C ALA A 113 1.40 14.12 -23.50
N ALA A 114 0.87 13.85 -24.69
CA ALA A 114 -0.50 13.37 -24.89
C ALA A 114 -0.74 12.02 -24.21
N LEU A 115 0.23 11.11 -24.23
CA LEU A 115 0.17 9.82 -23.55
C LEU A 115 0.01 9.99 -22.04
N ALA A 116 0.74 10.92 -21.41
CA ALA A 116 0.60 11.19 -19.98
C ALA A 116 -0.84 11.61 -19.62
N VAL A 117 -1.44 12.47 -20.44
CA VAL A 117 -2.86 12.88 -20.28
C VAL A 117 -3.78 11.69 -20.52
N ALA A 118 -3.60 10.96 -21.62
CA ALA A 118 -4.43 9.81 -21.99
C ALA A 118 -4.40 8.70 -20.93
N VAL A 119 -3.26 8.46 -20.28
CA VAL A 119 -3.13 7.49 -19.19
C VAL A 119 -3.96 7.92 -17.97
N VAL A 120 -3.85 9.17 -17.54
CA VAL A 120 -4.64 9.68 -16.39
C VAL A 120 -6.13 9.69 -16.73
N THR A 121 -6.51 10.14 -17.92
CA THR A 121 -7.90 10.08 -18.38
C THR A 121 -8.41 8.64 -18.46
N GLY A 122 -7.60 7.71 -18.97
CA GLY A 122 -7.94 6.29 -19.03
C GLY A 122 -8.21 5.70 -17.65
N PHE A 123 -7.40 6.05 -16.64
CA PHE A 123 -7.64 5.67 -15.25
C PHE A 123 -8.85 6.37 -14.62
N ALA A 124 -9.16 7.61 -15.01
CA ALA A 124 -10.34 8.33 -14.55
C ALA A 124 -11.63 7.71 -15.11
N VAL A 125 -11.60 7.25 -16.36
CA VAL A 125 -12.75 6.61 -17.02
C VAL A 125 -12.85 5.11 -16.69
N ARG A 126 -11.76 4.50 -16.22
CA ARG A 126 -11.66 3.06 -15.90
C ARG A 126 -12.85 2.46 -15.13
N PRO A 127 -13.40 3.08 -14.07
CA PRO A 127 -14.53 2.51 -13.33
C PRO A 127 -15.79 2.29 -14.17
N TYR A 128 -15.97 3.09 -15.21
CA TYR A 128 -17.13 3.03 -16.10
C TYR A 128 -16.97 1.99 -17.20
N LEU A 129 -15.75 1.51 -17.44
CA LEU A 129 -15.41 0.57 -18.51
C LEU A 129 -15.18 -0.85 -18.01
N GLN A 130 -14.70 -1.01 -16.77
CA GLN A 130 -14.36 -2.32 -16.24
C GLN A 130 -14.64 -2.43 -14.74
N THR A 131 -15.00 -3.64 -14.30
CA THR A 131 -15.07 -4.02 -12.89
C THR A 131 -14.09 -5.15 -12.63
N VAL A 132 -13.13 -4.95 -11.73
CA VAL A 132 -12.07 -5.93 -11.48
C VAL A 132 -12.53 -6.95 -10.44
N ARG A 133 -12.43 -8.26 -10.75
CA ARG A 133 -12.86 -9.36 -9.88
C ARG A 133 -11.77 -10.40 -9.66
N THR A 134 -11.77 -11.02 -8.48
CA THR A 134 -10.91 -12.17 -8.13
C THR A 134 -11.58 -13.05 -7.06
N PRO A 135 -11.26 -14.35 -6.98
CA PRO A 135 -11.72 -15.20 -5.89
C PRO A 135 -11.11 -14.87 -4.52
N ALA A 136 -9.97 -14.17 -4.47
CA ALA A 136 -9.30 -13.84 -3.22
C ALA A 136 -10.09 -12.83 -2.38
N GLY A 137 -10.19 -13.05 -1.07
CA GLY A 137 -10.76 -12.07 -0.14
C GLY A 137 -12.28 -11.93 -0.13
N ARG A 138 -13.03 -12.80 -0.84
CA ARG A 138 -14.50 -12.70 -0.97
C ARG A 138 -15.25 -12.52 0.36
N GLY A 139 -14.90 -13.31 1.38
CA GLY A 139 -15.57 -13.25 2.68
C GLY A 139 -15.34 -11.92 3.42
N PHE A 140 -14.15 -11.34 3.27
CA PHE A 140 -13.81 -10.03 3.81
C PHE A 140 -14.60 -8.93 3.09
N ILE A 141 -14.54 -8.91 1.75
CA ILE A 141 -15.20 -7.87 0.93
C ILE A 141 -16.73 -7.89 1.11
N ALA A 142 -17.35 -9.08 1.10
CA ALA A 142 -18.80 -9.22 1.32
C ALA A 142 -19.25 -8.74 2.70
N ARG A 143 -18.37 -8.79 3.73
CA ARG A 143 -18.68 -8.24 5.05
C ARG A 143 -18.77 -6.72 4.98
N TYR A 144 -17.77 -6.06 4.40
CA TYR A 144 -17.75 -4.58 4.34
C TYR A 144 -18.79 -4.02 3.38
N GLN A 145 -19.08 -4.69 2.27
CA GLN A 145 -20.20 -4.32 1.40
C GLN A 145 -21.54 -4.29 2.16
N ARG A 146 -21.78 -5.27 3.04
CA ARG A 146 -22.98 -5.28 3.89
C ARG A 146 -22.97 -4.16 4.92
N ILE A 147 -21.84 -3.90 5.57
CA ILE A 147 -21.70 -2.82 6.56
C ILE A 147 -21.98 -1.45 5.90
N GLU A 148 -21.47 -1.24 4.68
CA GLU A 148 -21.64 0.00 3.92
C GLU A 148 -22.93 0.06 3.09
N HIS A 149 -23.81 -0.94 3.18
CA HIS A 149 -25.05 -1.03 2.39
C HIS A 149 -24.83 -0.95 0.87
N LEU A 150 -23.71 -1.49 0.40
CA LEU A 150 -23.38 -1.59 -1.02
C LEU A 150 -23.98 -2.87 -1.64
N PRO A 151 -24.19 -2.91 -2.97
CA PRO A 151 -24.48 -4.14 -3.67
C PRO A 151 -23.41 -5.21 -3.38
N ILE A 152 -23.85 -6.41 -3.00
CA ILE A 152 -22.96 -7.50 -2.60
C ILE A 152 -22.36 -8.14 -3.86
N ASP A 153 -21.15 -7.72 -4.22
CA ASP A 153 -20.28 -8.38 -5.21
C ASP A 153 -18.97 -8.79 -4.53
N PRO A 154 -18.91 -9.97 -3.88
CA PRO A 154 -17.77 -10.38 -3.07
C PRO A 154 -16.46 -10.48 -3.85
N GLY A 155 -16.54 -10.68 -5.17
CA GLY A 155 -15.37 -10.80 -6.02
C GLY A 155 -14.74 -9.45 -6.37
N ARG A 156 -15.49 -8.35 -6.25
CA ARG A 156 -15.07 -7.01 -6.68
C ARG A 156 -13.91 -6.48 -5.86
N GLN A 157 -12.83 -6.10 -6.54
CA GLN A 157 -11.62 -5.58 -5.93
C GLN A 157 -11.56 -4.06 -5.87
N TYR A 158 -12.49 -3.35 -6.50
CA TYR A 158 -12.49 -1.89 -6.58
C TYR A 158 -11.21 -1.29 -7.20
N TYR A 159 -10.34 -2.10 -7.83
CA TYR A 159 -9.10 -1.62 -8.44
C TYR A 159 -9.36 -0.68 -9.61
N GLU A 160 -10.53 -0.80 -10.25
CA GLU A 160 -10.98 0.16 -11.25
C GLU A 160 -11.08 1.60 -10.70
N MET A 161 -11.28 1.76 -9.38
CA MET A 161 -11.38 3.05 -8.66
C MET A 161 -10.02 3.59 -8.19
N SER A 162 -8.90 2.96 -8.54
CA SER A 162 -7.58 3.31 -7.97
C SER A 162 -7.18 4.78 -8.11
N LEU A 163 -7.51 5.45 -9.23
CA LEU A 163 -7.27 6.90 -9.38
C LEU A 163 -8.25 7.74 -8.54
N HIS A 164 -9.48 7.25 -8.33
CA HIS A 164 -10.43 7.92 -7.44
C HIS A 164 -9.96 7.90 -5.99
N TRP A 165 -9.26 6.84 -5.57
CA TRP A 165 -8.58 6.82 -4.28
C TRP A 165 -7.54 7.94 -4.17
N VAL A 166 -6.80 8.24 -5.25
CA VAL A 166 -5.87 9.38 -5.27
C VAL A 166 -6.62 10.71 -5.14
N PHE A 167 -7.77 10.85 -5.80
CA PHE A 167 -8.62 12.06 -5.65
C PHE A 167 -9.07 12.29 -4.22
N TRP A 168 -9.31 11.23 -3.43
CA TRP A 168 -9.65 11.38 -2.01
C TRP A 168 -8.54 12.04 -1.19
N TYR A 169 -7.27 11.80 -1.53
CA TYR A 169 -6.14 12.32 -0.75
C TYR A 169 -5.56 13.63 -1.29
N LEU A 170 -5.52 13.80 -2.61
CA LEU A 170 -4.89 14.97 -3.25
C LEU A 170 -5.91 15.96 -3.83
N GLY A 171 -7.12 15.51 -4.10
CA GLY A 171 -8.10 16.27 -4.89
C GLY A 171 -7.82 16.23 -6.38
N VAL A 172 -8.88 16.41 -7.17
CA VAL A 172 -8.81 16.46 -8.64
C VAL A 172 -7.85 17.56 -9.15
N PRO A 173 -7.86 18.80 -8.60
CA PRO A 173 -7.02 19.86 -9.15
C PRO A 173 -5.52 19.59 -9.01
N ALA A 174 -5.08 18.96 -7.91
CA ALA A 174 -3.68 18.54 -7.75
C ALA A 174 -3.27 17.47 -8.76
N VAL A 175 -4.16 16.52 -9.06
CA VAL A 175 -3.90 15.49 -10.09
C VAL A 175 -3.83 16.11 -11.49
N LEU A 176 -4.67 17.11 -11.79
CA LEU A 176 -4.60 17.84 -13.07
C LEU A 176 -3.26 18.59 -13.21
N LEU A 177 -2.83 19.30 -12.16
CA LEU A 177 -1.52 19.98 -12.14
C LEU A 177 -0.36 19.00 -12.30
N ALA A 178 -0.43 17.85 -11.63
CA ALA A 178 0.58 16.80 -11.79
C ALA A 178 0.61 16.21 -13.20
N THR A 179 -0.55 16.04 -13.83
CA THR A 179 -0.66 15.55 -15.21
C THR A 179 -0.03 16.55 -16.18
N LEU A 180 -0.28 17.85 -15.97
CA LEU A 180 0.39 18.92 -16.70
C LEU A 180 1.91 18.88 -16.49
N GLY A 181 2.35 18.71 -15.25
CA GLY A 181 3.76 18.56 -14.89
C GLY A 181 4.44 17.39 -15.60
N ALA A 182 3.81 16.22 -15.58
CA ALA A 182 4.27 15.03 -16.28
C ALA A 182 4.39 15.24 -17.78
N ALA A 183 3.34 15.81 -18.41
CA ALA A 183 3.32 16.07 -19.84
C ALA A 183 4.43 17.04 -20.28
N LEU A 184 4.62 18.12 -19.54
CA LEU A 184 5.65 19.13 -19.80
C LEU A 184 7.06 18.61 -19.53
N LEU A 185 7.27 17.87 -18.44
CA LEU A 185 8.56 17.26 -18.12
C LEU A 185 8.94 16.18 -19.13
N ALA A 186 8.01 15.32 -19.54
CA ALA A 186 8.25 14.31 -20.56
C ALA A 186 8.73 14.95 -21.86
N ARG A 187 8.03 16.01 -22.31
CA ARG A 187 8.40 16.78 -23.50
C ARG A 187 9.80 17.39 -23.39
N ARG A 188 10.14 17.96 -22.21
CA ARG A 188 11.44 18.59 -21.94
C ARG A 188 12.59 17.58 -21.81
N CYS A 189 12.35 16.43 -21.18
CA CYS A 189 13.33 15.35 -21.08
C CYS A 189 13.68 14.81 -22.47
N LEU A 190 12.68 14.56 -23.32
CA LEU A 190 12.89 14.08 -24.69
C LEU A 190 13.62 15.09 -25.59
N ARG A 191 13.39 16.39 -25.38
CA ARG A 191 14.14 17.46 -26.05
C ARG A 191 15.55 17.67 -25.48
N GLY A 192 15.91 16.95 -24.43
CA GLY A 192 17.22 17.07 -23.77
C GLY A 192 17.39 18.33 -22.92
N SER A 193 16.33 19.08 -22.63
CA SER A 193 16.43 20.32 -21.83
C SER A 193 16.41 20.08 -20.32
N MET A 194 15.94 18.92 -19.86
CA MET A 194 15.91 18.56 -18.43
C MET A 194 16.33 17.10 -18.19
N PRO A 195 17.55 16.67 -18.57
CA PRO A 195 17.96 15.27 -18.51
C PRO A 195 18.01 14.70 -17.08
N SER A 196 18.17 15.55 -16.06
CA SER A 196 18.15 15.14 -14.63
C SER A 196 16.79 14.58 -14.19
N TRP A 197 15.70 14.94 -14.86
CA TRP A 197 14.35 14.45 -14.56
C TRP A 197 14.01 13.13 -15.24
N THR A 198 14.86 12.63 -16.14
CA THR A 198 14.59 11.40 -16.90
C THR A 198 14.33 10.20 -15.98
N LEU A 199 15.27 9.93 -15.05
CA LEU A 199 15.13 8.81 -14.11
C LEU A 199 13.95 9.01 -13.14
N PRO A 200 13.82 10.16 -12.42
CA PRO A 200 12.66 10.39 -11.57
C PRO A 200 11.32 10.23 -12.30
N LEU A 201 11.19 10.80 -13.49
CA LEU A 201 9.95 10.71 -14.27
C LEU A 201 9.66 9.28 -14.70
N MET A 202 10.65 8.52 -15.16
CA MET A 202 10.49 7.10 -15.52
C MET A 202 10.08 6.26 -14.31
N ALA A 203 10.74 6.45 -13.15
CA ALA A 203 10.44 5.73 -11.92
C ALA A 203 9.02 6.03 -11.43
N PHE A 204 8.67 7.32 -11.28
CA PHE A 204 7.32 7.71 -10.84
C PHE A 204 6.25 7.29 -11.84
N ALA A 205 6.44 7.50 -13.15
CA ALA A 205 5.45 7.12 -14.15
C ALA A 205 5.19 5.60 -14.12
N TRP A 206 6.24 4.79 -14.05
CA TRP A 206 6.10 3.34 -13.96
C TRP A 206 5.38 2.91 -12.68
N THR A 207 5.83 3.36 -11.51
CA THR A 207 5.22 2.96 -10.24
C THR A 207 3.79 3.48 -10.12
N ILE A 208 3.49 4.70 -10.59
CA ILE A 208 2.11 5.23 -10.65
C ILE A 208 1.25 4.33 -11.52
N VAL A 209 1.65 4.07 -12.77
CA VAL A 209 0.83 3.29 -13.72
C VAL A 209 0.63 1.87 -13.23
N THR A 210 1.68 1.19 -12.79
CA THR A 210 1.60 -0.20 -12.31
C THR A 210 0.77 -0.32 -11.04
N THR A 211 0.95 0.59 -10.08
CA THR A 211 0.18 0.61 -8.83
C THR A 211 -1.29 0.92 -9.10
N LEU A 212 -1.60 1.91 -9.93
CA LEU A 212 -2.99 2.23 -10.27
C LEU A 212 -3.64 1.13 -11.10
N TYR A 213 -2.89 0.46 -11.98
CA TYR A 213 -3.42 -0.65 -12.77
C TYR A 213 -3.79 -1.85 -11.90
N ARG A 214 -2.90 -2.25 -10.99
CA ARG A 214 -3.10 -3.40 -10.12
C ARG A 214 -2.49 -3.17 -8.72
N PRO A 215 -3.23 -2.52 -7.81
CA PRO A 215 -2.76 -2.26 -6.44
C PRO A 215 -2.36 -3.52 -5.65
N ALA A 216 -2.95 -4.68 -5.99
CA ALA A 216 -2.66 -5.99 -5.38
C ALA A 216 -2.68 -5.94 -3.83
N ILE A 217 -3.73 -5.33 -3.29
CA ILE A 217 -4.00 -5.16 -1.86
C ILE A 217 -5.52 -5.25 -1.64
N LEU A 218 -5.96 -5.54 -0.41
CA LEU A 218 -7.37 -5.38 -0.06
C LEU A 218 -7.79 -3.91 -0.25
N PRO A 219 -8.97 -3.65 -0.85
CA PRO A 219 -9.35 -2.30 -1.27
C PRO A 219 -9.89 -1.41 -0.16
N ASP A 220 -9.90 -1.87 1.09
CA ASP A 220 -10.38 -1.07 2.20
C ASP A 220 -9.39 0.05 2.55
N HIS A 221 -9.90 1.23 2.85
CA HIS A 221 -9.12 2.37 3.30
C HIS A 221 -9.24 2.54 4.81
N PRO A 222 -8.10 2.77 5.51
CA PRO A 222 -6.82 3.26 4.96
C PRO A 222 -5.85 2.18 4.46
N TRP A 223 -6.15 0.88 4.57
CA TRP A 223 -5.20 -0.19 4.25
C TRP A 223 -4.63 -0.11 2.82
N ALA A 224 -5.49 0.07 1.82
CA ALA A 224 -5.12 0.20 0.41
C ALA A 224 -4.17 1.39 0.14
N SER A 225 -4.28 2.46 0.94
CA SER A 225 -3.42 3.66 0.79
C SER A 225 -1.94 3.36 0.99
N ARG A 226 -1.57 2.25 1.66
CA ARG A 226 -0.18 1.79 1.82
C ARG A 226 0.53 1.53 0.48
N ARG A 227 -0.22 1.28 -0.59
CA ARG A 227 0.30 1.17 -1.95
C ARG A 227 0.52 2.54 -2.60
N LEU A 228 -0.26 3.55 -2.21
CA LEU A 228 -0.20 4.89 -2.80
C LEU A 228 0.86 5.78 -2.14
N VAL A 229 0.98 5.71 -0.81
CA VAL A 229 1.87 6.55 0.01
C VAL A 229 3.36 6.51 -0.40
N PRO A 230 3.96 5.35 -0.77
CA PRO A 230 5.39 5.29 -1.03
C PRO A 230 5.84 6.08 -2.27
N ALA A 231 5.02 6.10 -3.33
CA ALA A 231 5.45 6.60 -4.64
C ALA A 231 4.33 7.31 -5.42
N VAL A 232 3.09 6.83 -5.36
CA VAL A 232 1.99 7.41 -6.14
C VAL A 232 1.65 8.81 -5.64
N LEU A 233 1.32 8.96 -4.35
CA LEU A 233 0.98 10.26 -3.77
C LEU A 233 2.16 11.24 -3.84
N PRO A 234 3.40 10.88 -3.43
CA PRO A 234 4.55 11.76 -3.57
C PRO A 234 4.85 12.13 -5.02
N GLY A 235 4.70 11.19 -5.96
CA GLY A 235 4.93 11.43 -7.38
C GLY A 235 3.96 12.48 -7.94
N PHE A 236 2.65 12.33 -7.66
CA PHE A 236 1.66 13.33 -8.04
C PHE A 236 1.94 14.69 -7.38
N ILE A 237 2.26 14.72 -6.08
CA ILE A 237 2.60 15.96 -5.37
C ILE A 237 3.81 16.64 -6.00
N LEU A 238 4.89 15.89 -6.24
CA LEU A 238 6.14 16.42 -6.81
C LEU A 238 5.90 17.02 -8.21
N LEU A 239 5.17 16.30 -9.06
CA LEU A 239 4.83 16.76 -10.41
C LEU A 239 3.90 17.99 -10.38
N ALA A 240 2.95 18.04 -9.44
CA ALA A 240 2.06 19.19 -9.27
C ALA A 240 2.83 20.42 -8.79
N VAL A 241 3.69 20.28 -7.77
CA VAL A 241 4.55 21.35 -7.27
C VAL A 241 5.48 21.86 -8.37
N TRP A 242 6.05 20.95 -9.17
CA TRP A 242 6.85 21.31 -10.33
C TRP A 242 6.05 22.13 -11.35
N ALA A 243 4.81 21.72 -11.66
CA ALA A 243 3.94 22.46 -12.58
C ALA A 243 3.57 23.85 -12.04
N CYS A 244 3.29 23.98 -10.74
CA CYS A 244 3.05 25.26 -10.08
C CYS A 244 4.27 26.19 -10.19
N GLY A 245 5.48 25.66 -9.95
CA GLY A 245 6.73 26.40 -10.10
C GLY A 245 6.95 26.87 -11.54
N TRP A 246 6.68 25.99 -12.51
CA TRP A 246 6.76 26.31 -13.93
C TRP A 246 5.77 27.42 -14.33
N LEU A 247 4.51 27.31 -13.92
CA LEU A 247 3.47 28.32 -14.19
C LEU A 247 3.81 29.67 -13.54
N THR A 248 4.36 29.66 -12.32
CA THR A 248 4.80 30.88 -11.63
C THR A 248 5.95 31.56 -12.39
N GLY A 249 6.88 30.77 -12.94
CA GLY A 249 7.95 31.27 -13.81
C GLY A 249 7.39 31.87 -15.10
N TRP A 250 6.45 31.17 -15.74
CA TRP A 250 5.77 31.64 -16.95
C TRP A 250 5.04 32.98 -16.73
N LEU A 251 4.28 33.12 -15.62
CA LEU A 251 3.63 34.38 -15.25
C LEU A 251 4.63 35.52 -15.05
N ARG A 252 5.79 35.23 -14.45
CA ARG A 252 6.85 36.23 -14.26
C ARG A 252 7.44 36.68 -15.60
N GLU A 253 7.64 35.75 -16.54
CA GLU A 253 8.19 36.06 -17.87
C GLU A 253 7.22 36.87 -18.74
N HIS A 254 5.91 36.73 -18.53
CA HIS A 254 4.87 37.47 -19.28
C HIS A 254 4.48 38.80 -18.62
N GLY A 255 5.23 39.26 -17.61
CA GLY A 255 5.05 40.59 -17.02
C GLY A 255 3.84 40.73 -16.10
N TYR A 256 3.24 39.63 -15.62
CA TYR A 256 2.15 39.71 -14.65
C TYR A 256 2.61 40.35 -13.34
N ASP A 257 1.74 41.17 -12.76
CA ASP A 257 2.01 41.95 -11.56
C ASP A 257 2.22 41.06 -10.31
N ARG A 258 2.69 41.67 -9.22
CA ARG A 258 3.01 40.94 -7.99
C ARG A 258 1.76 40.37 -7.33
N VAL A 259 0.60 41.02 -7.45
CA VAL A 259 -0.66 40.60 -6.82
C VAL A 259 -1.20 39.34 -7.47
N ILE A 260 -1.30 39.30 -8.81
CA ILE A 260 -1.76 38.10 -9.54
C ILE A 260 -0.84 36.91 -9.24
N ARG A 261 0.47 37.13 -9.20
CA ARG A 261 1.44 36.07 -8.88
C ARG A 261 1.28 35.56 -7.44
N ALA A 262 1.10 36.45 -6.47
CA ALA A 262 0.88 36.07 -5.08
C ALA A 262 -0.46 35.32 -4.89
N GLY A 263 -1.50 35.77 -5.60
CA GLY A 263 -2.79 35.09 -5.67
C GLY A 263 -2.68 33.69 -6.26
N PHE A 264 -1.94 33.53 -7.37
CA PHE A 264 -1.70 32.23 -8.00
C PHE A 264 -0.95 31.26 -7.07
N VAL A 265 0.16 31.72 -6.44
CA VAL A 265 0.93 30.88 -5.51
C VAL A 265 0.07 30.45 -4.31
N SER A 266 -0.71 31.38 -3.75
CA SER A 266 -1.66 31.08 -2.68
C SER A 266 -2.73 30.07 -3.13
N GLY A 267 -3.25 30.22 -4.34
CA GLY A 267 -4.20 29.29 -4.96
C GLY A 267 -3.61 27.89 -5.17
N CYS A 268 -2.37 27.80 -5.65
CA CYS A 268 -1.66 26.53 -5.77
C CYS A 268 -1.46 25.86 -4.40
N ALA A 269 -1.07 26.62 -3.37
CA ALA A 269 -0.94 26.12 -2.02
C ALA A 269 -2.29 25.61 -1.48
N ALA A 270 -3.36 26.37 -1.67
CA ALA A 270 -4.71 25.96 -1.27
C ALA A 270 -5.15 24.67 -1.99
N VAL A 271 -4.95 24.58 -3.31
CA VAL A 271 -5.28 23.39 -4.11
C VAL A 271 -4.54 22.14 -3.61
N LEU A 272 -3.28 22.27 -3.22
CA LEU A 272 -2.47 21.14 -2.75
C LEU A 272 -2.77 20.75 -1.30
N LEU A 273 -3.10 21.72 -0.43
CA LEU A 273 -3.25 21.49 1.01
C LEU A 273 -4.70 21.21 1.43
N VAL A 274 -5.69 21.88 0.82
CA VAL A 274 -7.09 21.82 1.27
C VAL A 274 -7.67 20.40 1.15
N PRO A 275 -7.58 19.68 0.02
CA PRO A 275 -8.12 18.33 -0.08
C PRO A 275 -7.46 17.37 0.92
N ALA A 276 -6.13 17.44 1.05
CA ALA A 276 -5.39 16.62 2.01
C ALA A 276 -5.80 16.94 3.45
N ALA A 277 -5.96 18.21 3.81
CA ALA A 277 -6.40 18.65 5.13
C ALA A 277 -7.86 18.23 5.40
N MET A 278 -8.76 18.34 4.42
CA MET A 278 -10.15 17.92 4.54
C MET A 278 -10.25 16.42 4.85
N THR A 279 -9.53 15.58 4.11
CA THR A 279 -9.53 14.13 4.32
C THR A 279 -8.84 13.73 5.63
N THR A 280 -7.73 14.38 5.97
CA THR A 280 -6.92 14.02 7.15
C THR A 280 -7.57 14.50 8.46
N LEU A 281 -8.07 15.74 8.48
CA LEU A 281 -8.70 16.35 9.65
C LEU A 281 -10.21 16.08 9.72
N GLY A 282 -10.81 15.55 8.64
CA GLY A 282 -12.25 15.32 8.55
C GLY A 282 -13.04 16.61 8.74
N LEU A 283 -12.60 17.68 8.06
CA LEU A 283 -13.22 19.00 8.15
C LEU A 283 -14.65 18.91 7.59
N SER A 284 -15.62 19.15 8.46
CA SER A 284 -17.05 19.13 8.14
C SER A 284 -17.74 20.33 8.76
N VAL A 285 -18.77 20.81 8.09
CA VAL A 285 -19.63 21.88 8.59
C VAL A 285 -20.87 21.19 9.17
N THR A 286 -21.08 21.35 10.47
CA THR A 286 -22.25 20.80 11.18
C THR A 286 -23.14 21.93 11.65
N HIS A 287 -24.46 21.75 11.60
CA HIS A 287 -25.40 22.74 12.12
C HIS A 287 -25.45 22.64 13.66
N GLY A 288 -25.21 23.75 14.36
CA GLY A 288 -25.27 23.80 15.82
C GLY A 288 -24.47 24.95 16.45
N GLY A 289 -24.88 25.41 17.63
CA GLY A 289 -24.27 26.53 18.37
C GLY A 289 -24.91 27.90 18.09
N PRO A 290 -24.46 28.98 18.78
CA PRO A 290 -25.05 30.32 18.66
C PRO A 290 -25.10 30.90 17.24
N PRO A 291 -24.12 30.66 16.34
CA PRO A 291 -24.20 31.12 14.95
C PRO A 291 -24.88 30.12 14.00
N GLY A 292 -25.47 29.02 14.49
CA GLY A 292 -26.16 28.01 13.67
C GLY A 292 -25.26 27.09 12.84
N VAL A 293 -23.94 27.35 12.81
CA VAL A 293 -22.94 26.60 12.06
C VAL A 293 -21.69 26.39 12.93
N ARG A 294 -21.24 25.15 13.03
CA ARG A 294 -20.03 24.75 13.76
C ARG A 294 -19.12 23.92 12.87
N ALA A 295 -17.88 24.37 12.71
CA ALA A 295 -16.83 23.58 12.10
C ALA A 295 -16.46 22.41 13.02
N ALA A 296 -16.37 21.21 12.46
CA ALA A 296 -15.98 20.01 13.16
C ALA A 296 -14.81 19.32 12.44
N ALA A 297 -13.78 18.94 13.20
CA ALA A 297 -12.63 18.17 12.73
C ALA A 297 -12.68 16.78 13.38
N ASN A 298 -13.31 15.83 12.69
CA ASN A 298 -13.54 14.48 13.20
C ASN A 298 -12.72 13.40 12.46
N GLY A 299 -11.67 13.81 11.75
CA GLY A 299 -10.80 12.92 10.99
C GLY A 299 -9.83 12.11 11.85
N LEU A 300 -8.91 11.42 11.16
CA LEU A 300 -8.00 10.43 11.74
C LEU A 300 -6.67 10.99 12.22
N ALA A 301 -6.26 12.20 11.80
CA ALA A 301 -4.91 12.76 12.02
C ALA A 301 -4.37 12.63 13.45
N PHE A 302 -5.24 12.81 14.44
CA PHE A 302 -4.90 12.83 15.86
C PHE A 302 -5.65 11.76 16.66
N ARG A 303 -6.17 10.72 15.99
CA ARG A 303 -6.84 9.60 16.64
C ARG A 303 -5.83 8.48 16.88
N ARG A 304 -5.74 8.00 18.11
CA ARG A 304 -4.93 6.84 18.46
C ARG A 304 -5.76 5.58 18.26
N THR A 305 -5.43 4.79 17.25
CA THR A 305 -6.00 3.45 17.03
C THR A 305 -5.15 2.38 17.72
N TYR A 306 -5.74 1.22 17.97
CA TYR A 306 -5.08 0.02 18.52
C TYR A 306 -4.43 0.23 19.90
N SER A 307 -4.94 1.18 20.68
CA SER A 307 -4.40 1.44 22.02
C SER A 307 -4.73 0.30 22.99
N GLY A 308 -3.74 -0.11 23.78
CA GLY A 308 -3.88 -1.14 24.81
C GLY A 308 -3.69 -2.59 24.35
N GLU A 309 -3.42 -2.85 23.07
CA GLU A 309 -3.27 -4.21 22.53
C GLU A 309 -2.13 -5.00 23.17
N VAL A 310 -0.94 -4.41 23.25
CA VAL A 310 0.23 -5.07 23.86
C VAL A 310 -0.06 -5.48 25.31
N ALA A 311 -0.73 -4.61 26.07
CA ALA A 311 -1.13 -4.91 27.44
C ALA A 311 -2.22 -5.99 27.51
N ALA A 312 -3.15 -6.02 26.54
CA ALA A 312 -4.17 -7.06 26.44
C ALA A 312 -3.54 -8.43 26.13
N VAL A 313 -2.64 -8.51 25.15
CA VAL A 313 -1.89 -9.73 24.85
C VAL A 313 -0.98 -10.13 26.01
N GLY A 314 -0.38 -9.17 26.72
CA GLY A 314 0.36 -9.44 27.95
C GLY A 314 -0.48 -10.13 29.02
N ARG A 315 -1.74 -9.67 29.23
CA ARG A 315 -2.70 -10.34 30.14
C ARG A 315 -3.09 -11.73 29.66
N LEU A 316 -3.34 -11.88 28.36
CA LEU A 316 -3.63 -13.17 27.73
C LEU A 316 -2.50 -14.17 28.02
N CYS A 317 -1.25 -13.79 27.73
CA CYS A 317 -0.10 -14.67 27.94
C CYS A 317 0.20 -14.95 29.41
N ALA A 318 0.00 -13.97 30.30
CA ALA A 318 0.18 -14.17 31.74
C ALA A 318 -0.85 -15.15 32.35
N ALA A 319 -2.05 -15.23 31.76
CA ALA A 319 -3.11 -16.12 32.24
C ALA A 319 -2.95 -17.57 31.74
N ILE A 320 -2.34 -17.77 30.57
CA ILE A 320 -2.14 -19.10 29.98
C ILE A 320 -0.97 -19.81 30.69
N PRO A 321 -1.17 -21.03 31.23
CA PRO A 321 -0.09 -21.79 31.86
C PRO A 321 1.07 -22.10 30.89
N ARG A 322 2.32 -22.06 31.37
CA ARG A 322 3.50 -22.32 30.51
C ARG A 322 3.52 -23.70 29.86
N ASN A 323 2.96 -24.72 30.53
CA ASN A 323 2.83 -26.08 30.00
C ASN A 323 1.51 -26.32 29.25
N ALA A 324 0.79 -25.26 28.85
CA ALA A 324 -0.51 -25.41 28.20
C ALA A 324 -0.41 -25.67 26.69
N SER A 325 -1.44 -26.29 26.13
CA SER A 325 -1.71 -26.24 24.68
C SER A 325 -3.09 -25.62 24.48
N ALA A 326 -3.15 -24.55 23.70
CA ALA A 326 -4.37 -23.78 23.48
C ALA A 326 -5.20 -24.33 22.33
N VAL A 327 -6.51 -24.36 22.50
CA VAL A 327 -7.48 -24.77 21.49
C VAL A 327 -8.50 -23.65 21.32
N ILE A 328 -8.46 -22.98 20.19
CA ILE A 328 -9.43 -21.94 19.83
C ILE A 328 -10.62 -22.61 19.15
N VAL A 329 -11.83 -22.26 19.57
CA VAL A 329 -13.05 -22.95 19.15
C VAL A 329 -14.06 -22.04 18.43
N ASP A 330 -13.72 -20.78 18.19
CA ASP A 330 -14.57 -19.86 17.44
C ASP A 330 -13.77 -19.01 16.46
N ARG A 331 -14.50 -18.46 15.48
CA ARG A 331 -13.95 -17.59 14.43
C ARG A 331 -13.54 -16.21 14.92
N GLU A 332 -14.15 -15.71 15.99
CA GLU A 332 -13.86 -14.37 16.51
C GLU A 332 -12.44 -14.33 17.06
N THR A 333 -11.98 -15.38 17.75
CA THR A 333 -10.63 -15.44 18.34
C THR A 333 -9.60 -16.17 17.48
N SER A 334 -10.00 -16.82 16.38
CA SER A 334 -9.09 -17.62 15.54
C SER A 334 -7.90 -16.85 14.96
N HIS A 335 -8.00 -15.52 14.83
CA HIS A 335 -6.90 -14.68 14.36
C HIS A 335 -5.74 -14.55 15.37
N LEU A 336 -5.98 -14.87 16.65
CA LEU A 336 -4.98 -14.80 17.72
C LEU A 336 -4.02 -16.00 17.75
N THR A 337 -4.13 -16.96 16.83
CA THR A 337 -3.24 -18.13 16.81
C THR A 337 -1.77 -17.73 16.75
N GLN A 338 -1.43 -16.71 15.96
CA GLN A 338 -0.03 -16.29 15.85
C GLN A 338 0.44 -15.52 17.10
N ASP A 339 -0.45 -14.76 17.74
CA ASP A 339 -0.13 -14.06 18.97
C ASP A 339 0.10 -15.05 20.12
N ILE A 340 -0.76 -16.06 20.25
CA ILE A 340 -0.63 -17.11 21.27
C ILE A 340 0.64 -17.94 21.03
N ARG A 341 0.88 -18.39 19.80
CA ARG A 341 2.07 -19.20 19.47
C ARG A 341 3.36 -18.40 19.59
N GLY A 342 3.38 -17.20 19.00
CA GLY A 342 4.58 -16.39 18.86
C GLY A 342 4.94 -15.57 20.10
N MET A 343 3.94 -15.00 20.79
CA MET A 343 4.17 -14.14 21.96
C MET A 343 4.02 -14.88 23.28
N CYS A 344 3.02 -15.77 23.43
CA CYS A 344 2.87 -16.54 24.66
C CYS A 344 3.74 -17.82 24.69
N GLY A 345 4.24 -18.26 23.53
CA GLY A 345 5.15 -19.40 23.43
C GLY A 345 4.50 -20.77 23.65
N VAL A 346 3.18 -20.89 23.47
CA VAL A 346 2.45 -22.15 23.64
C VAL A 346 1.93 -22.70 22.30
N PRO A 347 1.88 -24.03 22.10
CA PRO A 347 1.19 -24.61 20.96
C PRO A 347 -0.28 -24.20 20.94
N VAL A 348 -0.79 -23.87 19.76
CA VAL A 348 -2.20 -23.51 19.57
C VAL A 348 -2.77 -24.20 18.34
N ALA A 349 -4.03 -24.63 18.44
CA ALA A 349 -4.82 -25.15 17.34
C ALA A 349 -6.10 -24.31 17.17
N ASP A 350 -6.44 -23.98 15.92
CA ASP A 350 -7.74 -23.41 15.56
C ASP A 350 -8.68 -24.53 15.10
N MET A 351 -9.82 -24.65 15.77
CA MET A 351 -10.83 -25.66 15.51
C MET A 351 -12.18 -25.06 15.13
N ASN A 352 -12.13 -24.03 14.30
CA ASN A 352 -13.29 -23.47 13.64
C ASN A 352 -13.51 -24.14 12.25
N PRO A 353 -14.70 -24.71 11.96
CA PRO A 353 -15.92 -24.72 12.77
C PRO A 353 -15.85 -25.69 13.96
N ARG A 354 -16.44 -25.27 15.08
CA ARG A 354 -16.47 -26.01 16.35
C ARG A 354 -17.14 -27.37 16.19
N ARG A 355 -16.42 -28.44 16.51
CA ARG A 355 -16.95 -29.81 16.59
C ARG A 355 -16.62 -30.40 17.96
N PRO A 356 -17.56 -30.42 18.92
CA PRO A 356 -17.27 -30.80 20.31
C PRO A 356 -16.56 -32.14 20.47
N ALA A 357 -16.94 -33.16 19.69
CA ALA A 357 -16.28 -34.47 19.72
C ALA A 357 -14.80 -34.43 19.32
N LEU A 358 -14.46 -33.62 18.31
CA LEU A 358 -13.08 -33.41 17.89
C LEU A 358 -12.29 -32.61 18.93
N VAL A 359 -12.94 -31.63 19.58
CA VAL A 359 -12.33 -30.84 20.67
C VAL A 359 -11.98 -31.76 21.82
N ALA A 360 -12.89 -32.63 22.23
CA ALA A 360 -12.62 -33.64 23.26
C ALA A 360 -11.47 -34.58 22.87
N GLN A 361 -11.37 -34.97 21.60
CA GLN A 361 -10.25 -35.79 21.11
C GLN A 361 -8.91 -35.07 21.19
N VAL A 362 -8.85 -33.80 20.78
CA VAL A 362 -7.63 -32.98 20.85
C VAL A 362 -7.22 -32.73 22.31
N VAL A 363 -8.20 -32.44 23.19
CA VAL A 363 -7.98 -32.27 24.63
C VAL A 363 -7.32 -33.53 25.23
N ARG A 364 -7.86 -34.72 24.97
CA ARG A 364 -7.24 -35.99 25.41
C ARG A 364 -5.83 -36.18 24.86
N GLY A 365 -5.59 -35.79 23.60
CA GLY A 365 -4.25 -35.85 23.01
C GLY A 365 -3.24 -34.91 23.68
N ILE A 366 -3.69 -33.73 24.10
CA ILE A 366 -2.88 -32.76 24.85
C ILE A 366 -2.52 -33.32 26.24
N GLU A 367 -3.49 -33.91 26.93
CA GLU A 367 -3.30 -34.53 28.25
C GLU A 367 -2.35 -35.72 28.17
N ALA A 368 -2.52 -36.60 27.17
CA ALA A 368 -1.63 -37.73 26.92
C ALA A 368 -0.18 -37.30 26.61
N ALA A 369 0.00 -36.09 26.05
CA ALA A 369 1.31 -35.48 25.85
C ALA A 369 1.89 -34.79 27.11
N GLY A 370 1.22 -34.90 28.27
CA GLY A 370 1.65 -34.31 29.53
C GLY A 370 1.48 -32.80 29.62
N ARG A 371 0.58 -32.22 28.81
CA ARG A 371 0.32 -30.77 28.74
C ARG A 371 -1.06 -30.43 29.28
N THR A 372 -1.24 -29.17 29.68
CA THR A 372 -2.54 -28.69 30.17
C THR A 372 -3.40 -28.19 29.00
N PRO A 373 -4.55 -28.81 28.69
CA PRO A 373 -5.45 -28.28 27.67
C PRO A 373 -6.08 -26.97 28.15
N VAL A 374 -6.06 -25.94 27.30
CA VAL A 374 -6.83 -24.71 27.54
C VAL A 374 -7.70 -24.41 26.34
N ILE A 375 -8.99 -24.20 26.56
CA ILE A 375 -9.95 -23.90 25.50
C ILE A 375 -10.27 -22.41 25.53
N LEU A 376 -10.04 -21.74 24.40
CA LEU A 376 -10.18 -20.29 24.27
C LEU A 376 -11.38 -19.94 23.39
N SER A 377 -12.12 -18.90 23.79
CA SER A 377 -13.24 -18.41 23.00
C SER A 377 -13.54 -16.93 23.18
N GLY A 378 -14.07 -16.28 22.13
CA GLY A 378 -14.56 -14.90 22.19
C GLY A 378 -15.78 -14.71 23.10
N SER A 379 -16.58 -15.78 23.23
CA SER A 379 -17.78 -15.82 24.06
C SER A 379 -17.69 -16.89 25.15
N ARG A 380 -18.22 -16.59 26.33
CA ARG A 380 -18.36 -17.55 27.44
C ARG A 380 -19.30 -18.71 27.09
N ALA A 381 -20.40 -18.43 26.39
CA ALA A 381 -21.45 -19.42 26.08
C ALA A 381 -20.91 -20.61 25.28
N HIS A 382 -19.94 -20.32 24.42
CA HIS A 382 -19.20 -21.28 23.63
C HIS A 382 -18.39 -22.28 24.47
N LEU A 383 -17.93 -21.90 25.67
CA LEU A 383 -17.11 -22.76 26.52
C LEU A 383 -17.93 -23.67 27.44
N LEU A 384 -19.22 -23.37 27.64
CA LEU A 384 -20.11 -24.14 28.52
C LEU A 384 -20.15 -25.65 28.22
N PRO A 385 -20.12 -26.12 26.95
CA PRO A 385 -20.16 -27.56 26.65
C PRO A 385 -18.95 -28.35 27.16
N TYR A 386 -17.86 -27.68 27.57
CA TYR A 386 -16.65 -28.34 28.06
C TYR A 386 -16.58 -28.44 29.59
N GLY A 387 -17.66 -28.06 30.30
CA GLY A 387 -17.92 -28.40 31.70
C GLY A 387 -17.02 -27.74 32.76
N ALA A 388 -16.00 -26.99 32.35
CA ALA A 388 -15.00 -26.42 33.24
C ALA A 388 -15.26 -24.95 33.59
N PRO A 389 -14.74 -24.47 34.75
CA PRO A 389 -14.85 -23.07 35.14
C PRO A 389 -14.27 -22.17 34.04
N THR A 390 -15.07 -21.20 33.62
CA THR A 390 -14.71 -20.23 32.58
C THR A 390 -14.27 -18.92 33.23
N ARG A 391 -13.11 -18.39 32.85
CA ARG A 391 -12.64 -17.07 33.27
C ARG A 391 -12.32 -16.19 32.06
N GLU A 392 -12.60 -14.90 32.17
CA GLU A 392 -12.12 -13.92 31.19
C GLU A 392 -10.63 -13.68 31.44
N ILE A 393 -9.81 -13.84 30.41
CA ILE A 393 -8.34 -13.71 30.50
C ILE A 393 -7.79 -12.56 29.68
N MET A 394 -8.58 -12.05 28.74
CA MET A 394 -8.25 -10.88 27.95
C MET A 394 -9.51 -10.09 27.68
N TRP A 395 -9.42 -8.78 27.86
CA TRP A 395 -10.40 -7.84 27.34
C TRP A 395 -9.65 -6.66 26.74
N LEU A 396 -10.17 -6.16 25.63
CA LEU A 396 -9.71 -4.97 24.94
C LEU A 396 -10.94 -4.14 24.55
N ARG A 397 -10.89 -2.87 24.92
CA ARG A 397 -11.82 -1.84 24.46
C ARG A 397 -10.96 -0.72 23.88
N SER A 398 -10.96 -0.63 22.56
CA SER A 398 -10.13 0.31 21.83
C SER A 398 -10.87 0.79 20.59
N THR A 399 -10.13 1.43 19.69
CA THR A 399 -10.60 1.79 18.36
C THR A 399 -9.62 1.30 17.32
N GLU A 400 -10.10 0.78 16.21
CA GLU A 400 -9.29 0.38 15.06
C GLU A 400 -9.42 1.39 13.91
N ASP A 401 -8.56 1.27 12.92
CA ASP A 401 -8.71 2.04 11.69
C ASP A 401 -10.05 1.67 11.01
N PRO A 402 -10.76 2.63 10.39
CA PRO A 402 -11.97 2.29 9.65
C PRO A 402 -11.63 1.41 8.45
N HIS A 403 -12.63 0.67 7.96
CA HIS A 403 -12.53 -0.05 6.69
C HIS A 403 -13.56 0.52 5.73
N SER A 404 -13.09 1.36 4.80
CA SER A 404 -13.96 2.05 3.84
C SER A 404 -13.71 1.62 2.40
N LEU A 405 -14.76 1.30 1.63
CA LEU A 405 -14.60 0.84 0.23
C LEU A 405 -14.78 1.95 -0.81
N MET A 406 -15.70 2.88 -0.57
CA MET A 406 -16.15 3.87 -1.57
C MET A 406 -15.96 5.33 -1.15
N ALA A 407 -15.37 5.59 0.01
CA ALA A 407 -15.13 6.93 0.52
C ALA A 407 -13.79 7.03 1.27
N PRO A 408 -13.21 8.23 1.44
CA PRO A 408 -12.08 8.42 2.32
C PRO A 408 -12.38 7.95 3.75
N PRO A 409 -11.37 7.43 4.47
CA PRO A 409 -11.54 6.96 5.83
C PRO A 409 -11.82 8.15 6.77
N ALA A 410 -12.91 8.08 7.52
CA ALA A 410 -13.42 9.21 8.30
C ALA A 410 -13.12 9.11 9.81
N ARG A 411 -13.78 8.17 10.51
CA ARG A 411 -13.68 8.01 11.97
C ARG A 411 -13.19 6.62 12.34
N PRO A 412 -12.46 6.46 13.45
CA PRO A 412 -12.08 5.14 13.95
C PRO A 412 -13.29 4.26 14.22
N TRP A 413 -13.14 2.96 14.03
CA TRP A 413 -14.17 1.98 14.36
C TRP A 413 -13.95 1.45 15.77
N PRO A 414 -15.02 1.09 16.51
CA PRO A 414 -14.87 0.50 17.83
C PRO A 414 -14.26 -0.90 17.71
N LEU A 415 -13.14 -1.13 18.40
CA LEU A 415 -12.51 -2.44 18.54
C LEU A 415 -12.84 -3.02 19.91
N ARG A 416 -13.53 -4.16 19.93
CA ARG A 416 -13.86 -4.89 21.15
C ARG A 416 -13.43 -6.33 20.98
N MET A 417 -12.55 -6.78 21.86
CA MET A 417 -12.10 -8.18 21.88
C MET A 417 -12.20 -8.67 23.31
N ASN A 418 -12.75 -9.86 23.49
CA ASN A 418 -12.71 -10.58 24.75
C ASN A 418 -12.19 -11.98 24.47
N VAL A 419 -11.43 -12.54 25.40
CA VAL A 419 -11.03 -13.95 25.36
C VAL A 419 -11.36 -14.55 26.72
N TRP A 420 -12.20 -15.58 26.66
CA TRP A 420 -12.53 -16.45 27.76
C TRP A 420 -11.69 -17.72 27.64
N MET A 421 -11.32 -18.26 28.79
CA MET A 421 -10.58 -19.51 28.90
C MET A 421 -11.33 -20.48 29.79
N SER A 422 -11.31 -21.74 29.40
CA SER A 422 -11.76 -22.88 30.18
C SER A 422 -10.63 -23.90 30.25
N GLU A 423 -10.40 -24.44 31.44
CA GLU A 423 -9.41 -25.49 31.70
C GLU A 423 -10.20 -26.77 31.99
N PRO A 424 -10.35 -27.70 31.02
CA PRO A 424 -11.01 -28.97 31.25
C PRO A 424 -10.43 -29.63 32.50
N GLY A 425 -11.30 -30.05 33.43
CA GLY A 425 -10.86 -30.75 34.64
C GLY A 425 -10.12 -32.03 34.25
N ARG A 426 -9.06 -32.35 34.99
CA ARG A 426 -8.33 -33.63 34.86
C ARG A 426 -9.23 -34.83 35.10
#